data_AF-A0A1F2LU55-F1
#
_entry.id   AF-A0A1F2LU55-F1
#
_cell.length_a   1.000
_cell.length_b   1.000
_cell.length_c   1.000
_cell.angle_alpha   90.00
_cell.angle_beta   90.00
_cell.angle_gamma   90.00
#
_symmetry.space_group_name_H-M   'P 1'
#
loop_
_entity.id
_entity.type
_entity.pdbx_description
1 polymer ?
#
loop_
_entity_poly.entity_id
_entity_poly.type
_entity_poly.pdbx_seq_one_letter_code
_entity_poly.pdbx_strand_id
1 'polypeptide(L)'
;MRTMVHDDLCDYDIDDGIYFNKEDLKDGDGNYLGAQDARKLVRKALKDDRLAYDAVVKTNCVRQLYPDGYHIDIPVYRSFITKDFWGNETTEYELASGDEWTKSDARKVTRWYNNAVASELKTGQADTSQLRRVTKLTKKMARSRTSWKKKTTSGICISKLVVDHFVCQAGRDDDALRETWKVIKSRLTYSQRIEHPVFADKNLAEENDEAVIFFQECLTEALNALEVLEEYNCTREKAALAWDNVFNTDYFSTEIAQDTNMSKSLMRPAVSASAYLSFPAHPVTPNKSAGFA
;
A
#
# COMPACT_ATOMS: atom_id res chain seq x y z
N MET A 1 3.13 2.22 -8.29
CA MET A 1 2.17 2.87 -7.34
C MET A 1 2.80 3.38 -6.05
N ARG A 2 3.81 2.71 -5.45
CA ARG A 2 4.47 3.15 -4.19
C ARG A 2 3.49 3.38 -3.02
N THR A 3 2.58 2.44 -2.82
CA THR A 3 1.54 2.46 -1.77
C THR A 3 1.63 1.22 -0.87
N MET A 4 2.81 0.60 -0.79
CA MET A 4 3.09 -0.44 0.21
C MET A 4 3.07 0.21 1.59
N VAL A 5 2.56 -0.54 2.57
CA VAL A 5 2.37 -0.09 3.95
C VAL A 5 3.19 -1.02 4.85
N HIS A 6 3.85 -0.46 5.86
CA HIS A 6 4.57 -1.24 6.86
C HIS A 6 3.61 -2.02 7.77
N ASP A 7 3.95 -3.27 8.07
CA ASP A 7 3.15 -4.21 8.83
C ASP A 7 4.04 -4.93 9.83
N ASP A 8 3.67 -4.90 11.10
CA ASP A 8 4.54 -5.39 12.18
C ASP A 8 4.71 -6.91 12.16
N LEU A 9 3.86 -7.62 11.41
CA LEU A 9 3.97 -9.06 11.17
C LEU A 9 4.65 -9.37 9.82
N CYS A 10 5.24 -8.37 9.19
CA CYS A 10 5.89 -8.45 7.88
C CYS A 10 4.99 -9.01 6.76
N ASP A 11 3.67 -8.81 6.88
CA ASP A 11 2.68 -9.21 5.87
C ASP A 11 2.70 -8.23 4.68
N TYR A 12 3.82 -8.24 3.95
CA TYR A 12 4.02 -7.48 2.73
C TYR A 12 3.68 -8.32 1.51
N ASP A 13 2.96 -7.68 0.59
CA ASP A 13 2.61 -8.22 -0.71
C ASP A 13 3.52 -7.56 -1.76
N ILE A 14 4.48 -8.33 -2.29
CA ILE A 14 5.40 -7.91 -3.34
C ILE A 14 5.01 -8.64 -4.63
N ASP A 15 4.45 -7.91 -5.59
CA ASP A 15 4.18 -8.44 -6.92
C ASP A 15 5.35 -8.17 -7.87
N ASP A 16 5.98 -9.23 -8.39
CA ASP A 16 7.00 -9.15 -9.44
C ASP A 16 6.65 -10.06 -10.62
N GLY A 17 5.96 -9.48 -11.61
CA GLY A 17 5.39 -10.22 -12.74
C GLY A 17 6.41 -10.61 -13.80
N ILE A 18 6.38 -11.86 -14.24
CA ILE A 18 7.20 -12.35 -15.37
C ILE A 18 6.37 -12.26 -16.65
N TYR A 19 6.98 -11.75 -17.72
CA TYR A 19 6.36 -11.57 -19.03
C TYR A 19 7.08 -12.43 -20.07
N PHE A 20 6.34 -13.34 -20.69
CA PHE A 20 6.80 -14.13 -21.82
C PHE A 20 6.23 -13.60 -23.13
N ASN A 21 6.97 -13.72 -24.24
CA ASN A 21 6.31 -13.74 -25.52
C ASN A 21 5.48 -15.04 -25.60
N LYS A 22 4.23 -14.97 -26.09
CA LYS A 22 3.37 -16.16 -26.25
C LYS A 22 4.07 -17.25 -27.07
N GLU A 23 4.90 -16.86 -28.04
CA GLU A 23 5.64 -17.80 -28.88
C GLU A 23 6.70 -18.62 -28.13
N ASP A 24 7.18 -18.12 -26.99
CA ASP A 24 8.18 -18.77 -26.15
C ASP A 24 7.55 -19.74 -25.13
N LEU A 25 6.23 -19.68 -24.92
CA LEU A 25 5.49 -20.55 -24.01
C LEU A 25 4.95 -21.78 -24.74
N LYS A 26 5.86 -22.65 -25.19
CA LYS A 26 5.54 -23.92 -25.83
C LYS A 26 6.13 -25.10 -25.07
N ASP A 27 5.46 -26.25 -25.13
CA ASP A 27 6.01 -27.52 -24.64
C ASP A 27 7.04 -28.10 -25.62
N GLY A 28 7.61 -29.27 -25.28
CA GLY A 28 8.61 -29.95 -26.10
C GLY A 28 8.10 -30.41 -27.47
N ASP A 29 6.78 -30.50 -27.63
CA ASP A 29 6.11 -30.87 -28.88
C ASP A 29 5.67 -29.63 -29.69
N GLY A 30 5.94 -28.43 -29.20
CA GLY A 30 5.63 -27.16 -29.85
C GLY A 30 4.21 -26.63 -29.58
N ASN A 31 3.43 -27.26 -28.70
CA ASN A 31 2.10 -26.78 -28.34
C ASN A 31 2.17 -25.66 -27.32
N TYR A 32 1.29 -24.65 -27.43
CA TYR A 32 1.24 -23.58 -26.45
C TYR A 32 0.85 -24.08 -25.05
N LEU A 33 1.57 -23.63 -24.03
CA LEU A 33 1.27 -23.96 -22.65
C LEU A 33 -0.05 -23.36 -22.18
N GLY A 34 -0.81 -24.17 -21.45
CA GLY A 34 -1.95 -23.70 -20.66
C GLY A 34 -1.53 -22.80 -19.51
N ALA A 35 -2.46 -22.01 -18.96
CA ALA A 35 -2.17 -21.05 -17.90
C ALA A 35 -1.60 -21.73 -16.64
N GLN A 36 -2.21 -22.84 -16.22
CA GLN A 36 -1.74 -23.59 -15.06
C GLN A 36 -0.32 -24.14 -15.28
N ASP A 37 -0.03 -24.66 -16.47
CA ASP A 37 1.28 -25.24 -16.79
C ASP A 37 2.37 -24.18 -16.93
N ALA A 38 2.05 -22.99 -17.44
CA ALA A 38 2.96 -21.85 -17.41
C ALA A 38 3.34 -21.47 -15.96
N ARG A 39 2.37 -21.47 -15.03
CA ARG A 39 2.68 -21.25 -13.59
C ARG A 39 3.50 -22.39 -12.99
N LYS A 40 3.24 -23.65 -13.36
CA LYS A 40 4.07 -24.80 -12.92
C LYS A 40 5.50 -24.72 -13.47
N LEU A 41 5.68 -24.27 -14.71
CA LEU A 41 6.99 -24.03 -15.32
C LEU A 41 7.79 -23.00 -14.52
N VAL A 42 7.18 -21.86 -14.20
CA VAL A 42 7.81 -20.82 -13.36
C VAL A 42 8.13 -21.35 -11.96
N ARG A 43 7.21 -22.06 -11.31
CA ARG A 43 7.49 -22.74 -10.02
C ARG A 43 8.71 -23.65 -10.11
N LYS A 44 8.82 -24.45 -11.18
CA LYS A 44 9.96 -25.35 -11.38
C LYS A 44 11.26 -24.57 -11.55
N ALA A 45 11.23 -23.46 -12.28
CA ALA A 45 12.38 -22.59 -12.51
C ALA A 45 12.87 -21.88 -11.23
N LEU A 46 11.95 -21.59 -10.29
CA LEU A 46 12.30 -20.98 -8.99
C LEU A 46 12.95 -21.95 -8.01
N LYS A 47 12.96 -23.26 -8.28
CA LYS A 47 13.50 -24.24 -7.34
C LYS A 47 15.01 -24.05 -7.17
N ASP A 48 15.44 -23.71 -5.95
CA ASP A 48 16.83 -23.43 -5.61
C ASP A 48 17.08 -23.76 -4.13
N ASP A 49 18.18 -24.46 -3.83
CA ASP A 49 18.50 -24.91 -2.46
C ASP A 49 18.81 -23.75 -1.50
N ARG A 50 19.04 -22.54 -2.01
CA ARG A 50 19.20 -21.33 -1.19
C ARG A 50 17.88 -20.80 -0.64
N LEU A 51 16.75 -21.22 -1.21
CA LEU A 51 15.42 -20.82 -0.74
C LEU A 51 14.95 -21.76 0.37
N ALA A 52 14.49 -21.17 1.48
CA ALA A 52 14.02 -21.94 2.64
C ALA A 52 12.72 -22.73 2.35
N TYR A 53 11.95 -22.32 1.35
CA TYR A 53 10.66 -22.91 1.01
C TYR A 53 10.51 -23.06 -0.50
N ASP A 54 9.86 -24.14 -0.92
CA ASP A 54 9.41 -24.29 -2.31
C ASP A 54 8.32 -23.26 -2.64
N ALA A 55 8.39 -22.68 -3.84
CA ALA A 55 7.33 -21.85 -4.36
C ALA A 55 6.01 -22.64 -4.54
N VAL A 56 4.88 -21.96 -4.35
CA VAL A 56 3.54 -22.52 -4.40
C VAL A 56 2.76 -21.93 -5.57
N VAL A 57 2.18 -22.77 -6.43
CA VAL A 57 1.26 -22.29 -7.47
C VAL A 57 -0.06 -21.87 -6.81
N LYS A 58 -0.44 -20.61 -7.01
CA LYS A 58 -1.74 -20.04 -6.64
C LYS A 58 -2.58 -19.83 -7.90
N THR A 59 -3.81 -19.36 -7.72
CA THR A 59 -4.74 -19.07 -8.84
C THR A 59 -4.13 -18.07 -9.81
N ASN A 60 -3.59 -16.95 -9.31
CA ASN A 60 -3.16 -15.82 -10.15
C ASN A 60 -1.63 -15.65 -10.23
N CYS A 61 -0.86 -16.43 -9.48
CA CYS A 61 0.59 -16.24 -9.35
C CYS A 61 1.30 -17.53 -8.93
N VAL A 62 2.62 -17.48 -8.97
CA VAL A 62 3.49 -18.38 -8.22
C VAL A 62 4.00 -17.61 -7.01
N ARG A 63 3.78 -18.13 -5.80
CA ARG A 63 4.15 -17.46 -4.55
C ARG A 63 5.41 -18.06 -3.96
N GLN A 64 6.44 -17.23 -3.76
CA GLN A 64 7.63 -17.57 -2.99
C GLN A 64 7.50 -17.03 -1.56
N LEU A 65 7.55 -17.92 -0.57
CA LEU A 65 7.52 -17.57 0.85
C LEU A 65 8.95 -17.29 1.36
N TYR A 66 9.06 -16.39 2.35
CA TYR A 66 10.32 -16.09 3.04
C TYR A 66 10.19 -16.27 4.56
N PRO A 67 11.27 -16.65 5.28
CA PRO A 67 11.22 -16.93 6.72
C PRO A 67 10.72 -15.75 7.57
N ASP A 68 10.99 -14.53 7.14
CA ASP A 68 10.58 -13.32 7.85
C ASP A 68 9.07 -13.04 7.76
N GLY A 69 8.30 -13.90 7.06
CA GLY A 69 6.83 -13.85 7.00
C GLY A 69 6.26 -13.19 5.74
N TYR A 70 7.08 -12.48 4.96
CA TYR A 70 6.65 -11.89 3.69
C TYR A 70 6.67 -12.90 2.53
N HIS A 71 6.07 -12.50 1.41
CA HIS A 71 6.06 -13.28 0.19
C HIS A 71 6.26 -12.42 -1.05
N ILE A 72 6.83 -13.04 -2.08
CA ILE A 72 6.86 -12.49 -3.43
C ILE A 72 5.87 -13.28 -4.27
N ASP A 73 4.86 -12.60 -4.79
CA ASP A 73 3.93 -13.11 -5.77
C ASP A 73 4.47 -12.82 -7.17
N ILE A 74 4.51 -13.87 -7.98
CA ILE A 74 5.06 -13.83 -9.33
C ILE A 74 3.92 -14.17 -10.30
N PRO A 75 3.08 -13.18 -10.68
CA PRO A 75 2.09 -13.35 -11.72
C PRO A 75 2.79 -13.69 -13.04
N VAL A 76 2.23 -14.65 -13.78
CA VAL A 76 2.80 -15.10 -15.06
C VAL A 76 1.98 -14.53 -16.20
N TYR A 77 2.59 -13.64 -16.97
CA TYR A 77 1.98 -13.01 -18.12
C TYR A 77 2.53 -13.56 -19.43
N ARG A 78 1.69 -13.53 -20.47
CA ARG A 78 2.14 -13.64 -21.85
C ARG A 78 1.73 -12.42 -22.65
N SER A 79 2.50 -12.07 -23.66
CA SER A 79 2.20 -11.01 -24.61
C SER A 79 2.17 -11.51 -26.05
N PHE A 80 1.31 -10.93 -26.87
CA PHE A 80 1.19 -11.22 -28.31
C PHE A 80 0.66 -10.00 -29.05
N ILE A 81 0.85 -9.97 -30.37
CA ILE A 81 0.38 -8.88 -31.23
C ILE A 81 -0.99 -9.25 -31.79
N THR A 82 -1.96 -8.35 -31.66
CA THR A 82 -3.25 -8.39 -32.35
C THR A 82 -3.31 -7.24 -33.36
N LYS A 83 -4.16 -7.39 -34.38
CA LYS A 83 -4.44 -6.32 -35.35
C LYS A 83 -5.88 -5.87 -35.19
N ASP A 84 -6.08 -4.56 -35.16
CA ASP A 84 -7.43 -3.99 -35.23
C ASP A 84 -8.00 -4.11 -36.66
N PHE A 85 -9.25 -3.67 -36.84
CA PHE A 85 -9.93 -3.70 -38.13
C PHE A 85 -9.21 -2.88 -39.22
N TRP A 86 -8.40 -1.90 -38.83
CA TRP A 86 -7.61 -1.06 -39.73
C TRP A 86 -6.19 -1.61 -39.96
N GLY A 87 -5.86 -2.77 -39.38
CA GLY A 87 -4.55 -3.42 -39.50
C GLY A 87 -3.48 -2.87 -38.56
N ASN A 88 -3.83 -1.98 -37.62
CA ASN A 88 -2.87 -1.46 -36.66
C ASN A 88 -2.53 -2.53 -35.63
N GLU A 89 -1.24 -2.74 -35.41
CA GLU A 89 -0.73 -3.70 -34.45
C GLU A 89 -0.82 -3.16 -33.02
N THR A 90 -1.38 -3.96 -32.13
CA THR A 90 -1.45 -3.68 -30.69
C THR A 90 -0.88 -4.86 -29.92
N THR A 91 -0.02 -4.60 -28.94
CA THR A 91 0.41 -5.65 -28.02
C THR A 91 -0.63 -5.87 -26.94
N GLU A 92 -1.13 -7.10 -26.86
CA GLU A 92 -2.03 -7.56 -25.80
C GLU A 92 -1.31 -8.42 -24.78
N TYR A 93 -1.89 -8.47 -23.58
CA TYR A 93 -1.33 -9.13 -22.41
C TYR A 93 -2.40 -9.94 -21.71
N GLU A 94 -2.03 -11.16 -21.33
CA GLU A 94 -2.87 -12.07 -20.57
C GLU A 94 -2.12 -12.58 -19.36
N LEU A 95 -2.84 -12.71 -18.25
CA LEU A 95 -2.40 -13.33 -17.01
C LEU A 95 -2.81 -14.79 -17.01
N ALA A 96 -1.90 -15.68 -16.62
CA ALA A 96 -2.25 -17.06 -16.30
C ALA A 96 -3.06 -17.10 -14.99
N SER A 97 -4.38 -17.30 -15.07
CA SER A 97 -5.31 -17.24 -13.94
C SER A 97 -6.19 -18.49 -13.87
N GLY A 98 -5.99 -19.32 -12.85
CA GLY A 98 -6.61 -20.64 -12.80
C GLY A 98 -6.20 -21.47 -14.01
N ASP A 99 -7.15 -22.06 -14.72
CA ASP A 99 -6.86 -22.86 -15.90
C ASP A 99 -6.84 -22.02 -17.20
N GLU A 100 -7.14 -20.73 -17.12
CA GLU A 100 -7.35 -19.85 -18.27
C GLU A 100 -6.32 -18.73 -18.39
N TRP A 101 -6.13 -18.26 -19.62
CA TRP A 101 -5.42 -17.01 -19.90
C TRP A 101 -6.41 -15.86 -19.88
N THR A 102 -6.28 -14.96 -18.90
CA THR A 102 -7.21 -13.86 -18.68
C THR A 102 -6.60 -12.53 -19.10
N LYS A 103 -7.28 -11.77 -19.96
CA LYS A 103 -6.85 -10.42 -20.36
C LYS A 103 -6.55 -9.53 -19.15
N SER A 104 -5.29 -9.09 -19.02
CA SER A 104 -4.80 -8.35 -17.87
C SER A 104 -3.51 -7.59 -18.22
N ASP A 105 -3.41 -6.32 -17.80
CA ASP A 105 -2.23 -5.49 -17.99
C ASP A 105 -1.93 -4.64 -16.74
N ALA A 106 -1.15 -5.22 -15.82
CA ALA A 106 -0.73 -4.55 -14.57
C ALA A 106 0.02 -3.22 -14.81
N ARG A 107 0.64 -3.06 -15.98
CA ARG A 107 1.34 -1.81 -16.34
C ARG A 107 0.35 -0.71 -16.70
N LYS A 108 -0.79 -1.04 -17.34
CA LYS A 108 -1.89 -0.07 -17.54
C LYS A 108 -2.46 0.38 -16.19
N VAL A 109 -2.64 -0.52 -15.23
CA VAL A 109 -3.09 -0.17 -13.87
C VAL A 109 -2.08 0.74 -13.19
N THR A 110 -0.78 0.42 -13.29
CA THR A 110 0.29 1.28 -12.74
C THR A 110 0.28 2.67 -13.36
N ARG A 111 0.15 2.77 -14.69
CA ARG A 111 0.04 4.06 -15.40
C ARG A 111 -1.20 4.84 -15.00
N TRP A 112 -2.36 4.19 -14.90
CA TRP A 112 -3.59 4.82 -14.43
C TRP A 112 -3.40 5.48 -13.06
N TYR A 113 -2.84 4.75 -12.10
CA TYR A 113 -2.59 5.30 -10.78
C TYR A 113 -1.55 6.42 -10.81
N ASN A 114 -0.46 6.25 -11.56
CA ASN A 114 0.60 7.26 -11.67
C ASN A 114 0.11 8.56 -12.34
N ASN A 115 -0.84 8.48 -13.28
CA ASN A 115 -1.52 9.64 -13.85
C ASN A 115 -2.37 10.36 -12.80
N ALA A 116 -3.08 9.62 -11.94
CA ALA A 116 -3.91 10.21 -10.88
C ALA A 116 -3.08 10.98 -9.82
N VAL A 117 -1.87 10.52 -9.52
CA VAL A 117 -0.93 11.20 -8.59
C VAL A 117 -0.03 12.24 -9.26
N ALA A 118 -0.24 12.51 -10.55
CA ALA A 118 0.45 13.48 -11.41
C ALA A 118 1.98 13.34 -11.57
N SER A 119 2.63 12.41 -10.87
CA SER A 119 4.05 12.13 -11.04
C SER A 119 4.45 10.74 -10.55
N GLU A 120 5.40 10.13 -11.24
CA GLU A 120 6.14 9.01 -10.71
C GLU A 120 7.21 9.52 -9.76
N LEU A 121 7.25 8.96 -8.55
CA LEU A 121 8.36 9.20 -7.64
C LEU A 121 9.57 8.39 -8.14
N LYS A 122 10.74 9.02 -8.12
CA LYS A 122 12.05 8.37 -8.29
C LYS A 122 12.64 8.01 -6.93
N THR A 123 13.67 7.16 -6.92
CA THR A 123 14.37 6.80 -5.68
C THR A 123 14.93 8.07 -5.01
N GLY A 124 14.72 8.21 -3.70
CA GLY A 124 15.15 9.37 -2.92
C GLY A 124 14.27 10.62 -3.03
N GLN A 125 13.22 10.63 -3.86
CA GLN A 125 12.30 11.76 -3.95
C GLN A 125 11.25 11.74 -2.84
N ALA A 126 11.00 12.91 -2.25
CA ALA A 126 9.90 13.11 -1.32
C ALA A 126 8.55 12.93 -2.01
N ASP A 127 7.60 12.31 -1.31
CA ASP A 127 6.24 12.08 -1.80
C ASP A 127 5.40 13.36 -1.69
N THR A 128 5.30 14.12 -2.77
CA THR A 128 4.51 15.36 -2.81
C THR A 128 3.02 15.12 -3.01
N SER A 129 2.61 13.89 -3.40
CA SER A 129 1.21 13.58 -3.71
C SER A 129 0.40 13.29 -2.45
N GLN A 130 -0.51 14.21 -2.10
CA GLN A 130 -1.48 13.98 -1.03
C GLN A 130 -2.37 12.75 -1.32
N LEU A 131 -2.77 12.54 -2.58
CA LEU A 131 -3.53 11.35 -2.99
C LEU A 131 -2.78 10.05 -2.64
N ARG A 132 -1.46 10.00 -2.86
CA ARG A 132 -0.67 8.81 -2.52
C ARG A 132 -0.61 8.58 -1.02
N ARG A 133 -0.43 9.64 -0.22
CA ARG A 133 -0.44 9.57 1.24
C ARG A 133 -1.81 9.13 1.78
N VAL A 134 -2.90 9.70 1.29
CA VAL A 134 -4.28 9.28 1.60
C VAL A 134 -4.52 7.82 1.21
N THR A 135 -4.02 7.37 0.06
CA THR A 135 -4.12 5.96 -0.35
C THR A 135 -3.41 5.04 0.64
N LYS A 136 -2.18 5.37 1.04
CA LYS A 136 -1.38 4.59 2.03
C LYS A 136 -2.10 4.51 3.37
N LEU A 137 -2.57 5.65 3.89
CA LEU A 137 -3.27 5.73 5.17
C LEU A 137 -4.59 4.93 5.12
N THR A 138 -5.35 5.05 4.04
CA THR A 138 -6.58 4.24 3.87
C THR A 138 -6.29 2.74 3.87
N LYS A 139 -5.22 2.31 3.17
CA LYS A 139 -4.80 0.90 3.18
C LYS A 139 -4.31 0.45 4.57
N LYS A 140 -3.59 1.29 5.30
CA LYS A 140 -3.16 1.00 6.68
C LYS A 140 -4.36 0.82 7.60
N MET A 141 -5.33 1.73 7.55
CA MET A 141 -6.55 1.65 8.36
C MET A 141 -7.33 0.36 8.06
N ALA A 142 -7.54 0.03 6.78
CA ALA A 142 -8.27 -1.16 6.37
C ALA A 142 -7.68 -2.48 6.91
N ARG A 143 -6.37 -2.49 7.18
CA ARG A 143 -5.61 -3.66 7.65
C ARG A 143 -5.04 -3.50 9.06
N SER A 144 -5.45 -2.46 9.80
CA SER A 144 -4.81 -2.07 11.08
C SER A 144 -5.00 -3.09 12.20
N ARG A 145 -6.05 -3.91 12.11
CA ARG A 145 -6.35 -4.99 13.05
C ARG A 145 -6.12 -6.33 12.37
N THR A 146 -5.43 -7.25 13.03
CA THR A 146 -5.12 -8.59 12.48
C THR A 146 -6.37 -9.35 12.02
N SER A 147 -7.48 -9.22 12.75
CA SER A 147 -8.77 -9.83 12.42
C SER A 147 -9.43 -9.25 11.15
N TRP A 148 -9.02 -8.07 10.70
CA TRP A 148 -9.56 -7.38 9.51
C TRP A 148 -8.86 -7.79 8.22
N LYS A 149 -7.58 -8.19 8.29
CA LYS A 149 -6.72 -8.45 7.12
C LYS A 149 -7.30 -9.43 6.09
N LYS A 150 -8.08 -10.41 6.55
CA LYS A 150 -8.74 -11.44 5.70
C LYS A 150 -10.18 -11.08 5.29
N LYS A 151 -10.76 -10.05 5.91
CA LYS A 151 -12.15 -9.61 5.68
C LYS A 151 -12.23 -8.42 4.75
N THR A 152 -11.25 -7.53 4.80
CA THR A 152 -11.25 -6.29 4.03
C THR A 152 -10.97 -6.51 2.55
N THR A 153 -11.41 -5.53 1.75
CA THR A 153 -11.24 -5.55 0.29
C THR A 153 -9.77 -5.38 -0.14
N SER A 154 -9.51 -5.64 -1.42
CA SER A 154 -8.15 -5.61 -1.97
C SER A 154 -7.54 -4.21 -2.00
N GLY A 155 -6.20 -4.14 -2.04
CA GLY A 155 -5.48 -2.87 -2.15
C GLY A 155 -5.80 -2.08 -3.43
N ILE A 156 -6.17 -2.77 -4.52
CA ILE A 156 -6.57 -2.10 -5.77
C ILE A 156 -8.00 -1.54 -5.68
N CYS A 157 -8.92 -2.21 -5.00
CA CYS A 157 -10.26 -1.67 -4.70
C CYS A 157 -10.14 -0.36 -3.89
N ILE A 158 -9.34 -0.37 -2.82
CA ILE A 158 -9.08 0.82 -2.00
C ILE A 158 -8.45 1.94 -2.84
N SER A 159 -7.46 1.61 -3.67
CA SER A 159 -6.79 2.60 -4.52
C SER A 159 -7.75 3.23 -5.54
N LYS A 160 -8.66 2.44 -6.13
CA LYS A 160 -9.70 2.93 -7.05
C LYS A 160 -10.67 3.87 -6.35
N LEU A 161 -11.19 3.46 -5.21
CA LEU A 161 -12.10 4.29 -4.40
C LEU A 161 -11.46 5.63 -4.02
N VAL A 162 -10.19 5.61 -3.57
CA VAL A 162 -9.46 6.84 -3.25
C VAL A 162 -9.26 7.71 -4.48
N VAL A 163 -8.82 7.16 -5.62
CA VAL A 163 -8.59 7.94 -6.85
C VAL A 163 -9.87 8.62 -7.35
N ASP A 164 -11.00 7.91 -7.33
CA ASP A 164 -12.28 8.43 -7.83
C ASP A 164 -12.90 9.51 -6.93
N HIS A 165 -12.64 9.44 -5.62
CA HIS A 165 -13.35 10.23 -4.61
C HIS A 165 -12.42 11.10 -3.77
N PHE A 166 -11.19 11.32 -4.24
CA PHE A 166 -10.18 12.08 -3.51
C PHE A 166 -10.63 13.53 -3.28
N VAL A 167 -10.59 13.96 -2.02
CA VAL A 167 -10.83 15.35 -1.64
C VAL A 167 -9.52 15.96 -1.16
N CYS A 168 -8.95 16.84 -1.98
CA CYS A 168 -7.71 17.55 -1.66
C CYS A 168 -7.96 18.61 -0.57
N GLN A 169 -7.05 18.69 0.40
CA GLN A 169 -7.05 19.74 1.43
C GLN A 169 -5.64 20.32 1.57
N ALA A 170 -5.51 21.62 1.29
CA ALA A 170 -4.20 22.28 1.26
C ALA A 170 -3.51 22.21 2.63
N GLY A 171 -2.34 21.56 2.67
CA GLY A 171 -1.52 21.45 3.88
C GLY A 171 -2.08 20.57 5.00
N ARG A 172 -3.18 19.85 4.77
CA ARG A 172 -3.89 19.08 5.81
C ARG A 172 -4.24 17.67 5.32
N ASP A 173 -3.30 16.74 5.49
CA ASP A 173 -3.51 15.34 5.10
C ASP A 173 -4.59 14.64 5.94
N ASP A 174 -4.74 15.05 7.20
CA ASP A 174 -5.77 14.58 8.13
C ASP A 174 -7.18 14.97 7.67
N ASP A 175 -7.37 16.23 7.27
CA ASP A 175 -8.64 16.68 6.70
C ASP A 175 -8.89 16.02 5.33
N ALA A 176 -7.87 15.93 4.46
CA ALA A 176 -8.00 15.26 3.16
C ALA A 176 -8.42 13.80 3.31
N LEU A 177 -7.84 13.09 4.29
CA LEU A 177 -8.17 11.71 4.59
C LEU A 177 -9.62 11.58 5.06
N ARG A 178 -10.05 12.38 6.05
CA ARG A 178 -11.40 12.33 6.60
C ARG A 178 -12.46 12.67 5.54
N GLU A 179 -12.26 13.73 4.77
CA GLU A 179 -13.22 14.15 3.74
C GLU A 179 -13.28 13.14 2.58
N THR A 180 -12.14 12.57 2.18
CA THR A 180 -12.12 11.47 1.21
C THR A 180 -12.90 10.25 1.73
N TRP A 181 -12.73 9.87 3.01
CA TRP A 181 -13.47 8.77 3.62
C TRP A 181 -14.98 9.03 3.70
N LYS A 182 -15.41 10.27 4.00
CA LYS A 182 -16.83 10.66 3.97
C LYS A 182 -17.43 10.44 2.58
N VAL A 183 -16.75 10.88 1.51
CA VAL A 183 -17.23 10.68 0.13
C VAL A 183 -17.23 9.21 -0.27
N ILE A 184 -16.17 8.45 0.03
CA ILE A 184 -16.11 7.01 -0.27
C ILE A 184 -17.23 6.26 0.46
N LYS A 185 -17.40 6.49 1.77
CA LYS A 185 -18.49 5.86 2.54
C LYS A 185 -19.85 6.14 1.90
N SER A 186 -20.08 7.39 1.49
CA SER A 186 -21.34 7.81 0.87
C SER A 186 -21.55 7.12 -0.48
N ARG A 187 -20.50 7.00 -1.31
CA ARG A 187 -20.56 6.21 -2.56
C ARG A 187 -20.86 4.74 -2.27
N LEU A 188 -20.22 4.15 -1.27
CA LEU A 188 -20.42 2.75 -0.89
C LEU A 188 -21.80 2.50 -0.27
N THR A 189 -22.45 3.51 0.30
CA THR A 189 -23.85 3.40 0.74
C THR A 189 -24.80 3.29 -0.44
N TYR A 190 -24.45 3.91 -1.57
CA TYR A 190 -25.25 3.84 -2.80
C TYR A 190 -25.01 2.55 -3.59
N SER A 191 -23.76 2.07 -3.68
CA SER A 191 -23.43 0.81 -4.35
C SER A 191 -22.07 0.26 -3.90
N GLN A 192 -21.91 -1.06 -3.82
CA GLN A 192 -20.60 -1.67 -3.50
C GLN A 192 -19.81 -2.08 -4.74
N ARG A 193 -20.39 -1.97 -5.94
CA ARG A 193 -19.68 -2.22 -7.19
C ARG A 193 -18.53 -1.23 -7.38
N ILE A 194 -17.35 -1.77 -7.70
CA ILE A 194 -16.14 -1.02 -8.02
C ILE A 194 -15.67 -1.43 -9.42
N GLU A 195 -15.71 -0.51 -10.37
CA GLU A 195 -15.29 -0.75 -11.76
C GLU A 195 -13.77 -0.90 -11.90
N HIS A 196 -13.32 -1.69 -12.86
CA HIS A 196 -11.91 -1.83 -13.15
C HIS A 196 -11.35 -0.56 -13.82
N PRO A 197 -10.25 0.04 -13.33
CA PRO A 197 -9.74 1.33 -13.81
C PRO A 197 -9.22 1.36 -15.26
N VAL A 198 -9.20 0.22 -15.94
CA VAL A 198 -8.56 0.03 -17.25
C VAL A 198 -9.45 -0.74 -18.22
N PHE A 199 -10.30 -1.64 -17.74
CA PHE A 199 -11.10 -2.54 -18.56
C PHE A 199 -12.56 -2.25 -18.25
N ALA A 200 -13.23 -1.48 -19.11
CA ALA A 200 -14.58 -0.96 -18.87
C ALA A 200 -15.65 -2.06 -18.77
N ASP A 201 -15.34 -3.26 -19.25
CA ASP A 201 -16.17 -4.46 -19.22
C ASP A 201 -15.97 -5.29 -17.94
N LYS A 202 -15.12 -4.84 -17.01
CA LYS A 202 -14.76 -5.60 -15.79
C LYS A 202 -15.00 -4.78 -14.53
N ASN A 203 -15.33 -5.48 -13.45
CA ASN A 203 -15.37 -4.94 -12.10
C ASN A 203 -14.26 -5.54 -11.25
N LEU A 204 -13.75 -4.77 -10.29
CA LEU A 204 -12.89 -5.24 -9.20
C LEU A 204 -13.70 -5.87 -8.07
N ALA A 205 -14.93 -5.38 -7.86
CA ALA A 205 -15.88 -5.90 -6.91
C ALA A 205 -17.29 -5.72 -7.47
N GLU A 206 -18.15 -6.72 -7.26
CA GLU A 206 -19.56 -6.66 -7.66
C GLU A 206 -20.43 -6.04 -6.56
N GLU A 207 -21.70 -5.81 -6.89
CA GLU A 207 -22.67 -5.38 -5.90
C GLU A 207 -22.85 -6.46 -4.81
N ASN A 208 -22.99 -6.03 -3.54
CA ASN A 208 -23.00 -6.90 -2.36
C ASN A 208 -21.69 -7.67 -2.09
N ASP A 209 -20.55 -7.24 -2.61
CA ASP A 209 -19.25 -7.81 -2.24
C ASP A 209 -19.00 -7.63 -0.73
N GLU A 210 -18.91 -8.75 0.00
CA GLU A 210 -18.78 -8.76 1.46
C GLU A 210 -17.53 -8.01 1.96
N ALA A 211 -16.44 -8.07 1.20
CA ALA A 211 -15.19 -7.42 1.59
C ALA A 211 -15.25 -5.90 1.42
N VAL A 212 -15.99 -5.43 0.41
CA VAL A 212 -16.28 -4.00 0.24
C VAL A 212 -17.26 -3.49 1.31
N ILE A 213 -18.29 -4.26 1.63
CA ILE A 213 -19.22 -3.95 2.74
C ILE A 213 -18.44 -3.82 4.04
N PHE A 214 -17.60 -4.80 4.36
CA PHE A 214 -16.76 -4.76 5.56
C PHE A 214 -15.84 -3.53 5.57
N PHE A 215 -15.24 -3.16 4.44
CA PHE A 215 -14.43 -1.94 4.36
C PHE A 215 -15.25 -0.67 4.61
N GLN A 216 -16.51 -0.61 4.16
CA GLN A 216 -17.42 0.48 4.47
C GLN A 216 -17.76 0.57 5.97
N GLU A 217 -17.93 -0.57 6.64
CA GLU A 217 -18.12 -0.64 8.10
C GLU A 217 -16.89 -0.08 8.82
N CYS A 218 -15.67 -0.47 8.40
CA CYS A 218 -14.42 0.09 8.94
C CYS A 218 -14.34 1.61 8.76
N LEU A 219 -14.74 2.14 7.60
CA LEU A 219 -14.82 3.59 7.37
C LEU A 219 -15.82 4.25 8.31
N THR A 220 -16.96 3.60 8.58
CA THR A 220 -17.97 4.12 9.50
C THR A 220 -17.43 4.18 10.93
N GLU A 221 -16.81 3.10 11.41
CA GLU A 221 -16.16 3.08 12.73
C GLU A 221 -15.09 4.16 12.86
N ALA A 222 -14.23 4.30 11.84
CA ALA A 222 -13.18 5.30 11.82
C ALA A 222 -13.74 6.74 11.83
N LEU A 223 -14.76 7.03 11.02
CA LEU A 223 -15.36 8.36 10.96
C LEU A 223 -16.06 8.72 12.28
N ASN A 224 -16.76 7.77 12.92
CA ASN A 224 -17.37 7.99 14.23
C ASN A 224 -16.31 8.30 15.30
N ALA A 225 -15.18 7.58 15.30
CA ALA A 225 -14.07 7.86 16.21
C ALA A 225 -13.47 9.27 16.02
N LEU A 226 -13.58 9.83 14.80
CA LEU A 226 -13.05 11.15 14.44
C LEU A 226 -14.04 12.30 14.67
N GLU A 227 -15.28 12.05 15.10
CA GLU A 227 -16.25 13.11 15.42
C GLU A 227 -15.73 14.08 16.50
N VAL A 228 -14.90 13.58 17.42
CA VAL A 228 -14.24 14.40 18.46
C VAL A 228 -13.42 15.56 17.87
N LEU A 229 -12.94 15.44 16.62
CA LEU A 229 -12.19 16.51 15.95
C LEU A 229 -13.05 17.71 15.58
N GLU A 230 -14.37 17.55 15.56
CA GLU A 230 -15.34 18.61 15.25
C GLU A 230 -15.83 19.32 16.55
N GLU A 231 -15.47 18.81 17.73
CA GLU A 231 -15.77 19.45 19.01
C GLU A 231 -14.99 20.77 19.18
N TYR A 232 -15.69 21.84 19.58
CA TYR A 232 -15.07 23.15 19.83
C TYR A 232 -13.94 23.12 20.88
N ASN A 233 -13.94 22.11 21.76
CA ASN A 233 -12.96 21.90 22.82
C ASN A 233 -12.08 20.66 22.57
N CYS A 234 -11.93 20.25 21.31
CA CYS A 234 -10.99 19.18 20.96
C CYS A 234 -9.57 19.60 21.33
N THR A 235 -8.92 18.82 22.20
CA THR A 235 -7.52 19.03 22.56
C THR A 235 -6.61 18.19 21.68
N ARG A 236 -5.31 18.50 21.69
CA ARG A 236 -4.30 17.73 20.94
C ARG A 236 -4.31 16.26 21.37
N GLU A 237 -4.50 16.00 22.66
CA GLU A 237 -4.56 14.66 23.25
C GLU A 237 -5.82 13.90 22.80
N LYS A 238 -7.00 14.56 22.80
CA LYS A 238 -8.23 13.97 22.26
C LYS A 238 -8.06 13.56 20.80
N ALA A 239 -7.48 14.45 19.99
CA ALA A 239 -7.24 14.19 18.58
C ALA A 239 -6.28 13.02 18.35
N ALA A 240 -5.19 12.93 19.12
CA ALA A 240 -4.25 11.81 19.03
C ALA A 240 -4.89 10.48 19.41
N LEU A 241 -5.65 10.43 20.51
CA LEU A 241 -6.34 9.21 20.93
C LEU A 241 -7.36 8.74 19.89
N ALA A 242 -8.02 9.67 19.19
CA ALA A 242 -8.91 9.33 18.08
C ALA A 242 -8.15 8.68 16.92
N TRP A 243 -7.01 9.23 16.51
CA TRP A 243 -6.18 8.67 15.45
C TRP A 243 -5.52 7.33 15.84
N ASP A 244 -5.12 7.19 17.10
CA ASP A 244 -4.65 5.94 17.70
C ASP A 244 -5.72 4.84 17.57
N ASN A 245 -6.98 5.16 17.88
CA ASN A 245 -8.11 4.23 17.69
C ASN A 245 -8.31 3.86 16.20
N VAL A 246 -8.33 4.85 15.30
CA VAL A 246 -8.50 4.63 13.85
C VAL A 246 -7.45 3.66 13.30
N PHE A 247 -6.18 3.91 13.63
CA PHE A 247 -5.05 3.14 13.11
C PHE A 247 -4.63 1.96 13.98
N ASN A 248 -5.32 1.72 15.10
CA ASN A 248 -4.99 0.69 16.08
C ASN A 248 -3.51 0.76 16.51
N THR A 249 -3.10 1.93 17.00
CA THR A 249 -1.72 2.27 17.40
C THR A 249 -1.73 3.15 18.65
N ASP A 250 -0.58 3.37 19.27
CA ASP A 250 -0.33 4.36 20.33
C ASP A 250 0.62 5.49 19.88
N TYR A 251 0.97 5.48 18.59
CA TYR A 251 1.97 6.39 18.01
C TYR A 251 1.61 7.85 18.26
N PHE A 252 0.37 8.26 17.98
CA PHE A 252 0.00 9.68 18.04
C PHE A 252 0.00 10.20 19.47
N SER A 253 -0.54 9.44 20.42
CA SER A 253 -0.54 9.84 21.84
C SER A 253 0.87 9.82 22.44
N THR A 254 1.70 8.85 22.04
CA THR A 254 3.10 8.76 22.47
C THR A 254 3.91 9.97 21.99
N GLU A 255 3.80 10.35 20.72
CA GLU A 255 4.50 11.52 20.17
C GLU A 255 4.12 12.82 20.91
N ILE A 256 2.83 13.01 21.20
CA ILE A 256 2.37 14.19 21.97
C ILE A 256 2.94 14.20 23.39
N ALA A 257 2.97 13.04 24.06
CA ALA A 257 3.50 12.94 25.40
C ALA A 257 5.00 13.28 25.42
N GLN A 258 5.76 12.82 24.42
CA GLN A 258 7.18 13.13 24.27
C GLN A 258 7.43 14.62 23.99
N ASP A 259 6.69 15.22 23.05
CA ASP A 259 6.73 16.66 22.77
C ASP A 259 6.48 17.49 24.04
N THR A 260 5.46 17.09 24.81
CA THR A 260 5.09 17.76 26.05
C THR A 260 6.18 17.66 27.10
N ASN A 261 6.81 16.48 27.24
CA ASN A 261 7.91 16.26 28.17
C ASN A 261 9.17 17.03 27.76
N MET A 262 9.50 17.07 26.47
CA MET A 262 10.62 17.84 25.95
C MET A 262 10.41 19.35 26.17
N SER A 263 9.22 19.86 25.86
CA SER A 263 8.84 21.25 26.11
C SER A 263 8.93 21.62 27.60
N LYS A 264 8.40 20.77 28.49
CA LYS A 264 8.52 20.94 29.95
C LYS A 264 9.99 20.91 30.43
N SER A 265 10.84 20.09 29.82
CA SER A 265 12.27 20.01 30.13
C SER A 265 13.00 21.29 29.73
N LEU A 266 12.72 21.81 28.53
CA LEU A 266 13.30 23.07 28.01
C LEU A 266 12.83 24.31 28.78
N MET A 267 11.64 24.26 29.38
CA MET A 267 11.10 25.34 30.21
C MET A 267 11.50 25.25 31.70
N ARG A 268 12.34 24.29 32.11
CA ARG A 268 12.90 24.30 33.48
C ARG A 268 13.83 25.51 33.64
N PRO A 269 13.75 26.28 34.74
CA PRO A 269 14.72 27.32 35.01
C PRO A 269 16.11 26.71 35.00
N ALA A 270 17.09 27.36 34.36
CA ALA A 270 18.48 27.03 34.57
C ALA A 270 18.74 27.18 36.06
N VAL A 271 18.82 26.05 36.78
CA VAL A 271 19.28 26.05 38.16
C VAL A 271 20.72 26.49 38.05
N SER A 272 20.98 27.76 38.37
CA SER A 272 22.32 28.30 38.52
C SER A 272 22.96 27.56 39.68
N ALA A 273 23.55 26.40 39.38
CA ALA A 273 24.51 25.77 40.25
C ALA A 273 25.70 26.72 40.30
N SER A 274 25.75 27.56 41.32
CA SER A 274 26.98 28.17 41.81
C SER A 274 27.87 27.07 42.39
N ALA A 275 28.33 26.18 41.52
CA ALA A 275 29.37 25.22 41.78
C ALA A 275 30.45 25.52 40.76
N TYR A 276 31.54 26.10 41.24
CA TYR A 276 32.80 26.39 40.55
C TYR A 276 32.97 25.60 39.24
N LEU A 277 32.69 26.27 38.11
CA LEU A 277 33.11 25.80 36.79
C LEU A 277 34.63 25.96 36.72
N SER A 278 35.36 24.92 37.08
CA SER A 278 36.78 24.81 36.75
C SER A 278 36.90 24.42 35.27
N PHE A 279 37.41 25.35 34.46
CA PHE A 279 37.79 25.04 33.09
C PHE A 279 39.09 24.22 33.09
N PRO A 280 39.19 23.13 32.31
CA PRO A 280 40.45 22.43 32.15
C PRO A 280 41.47 23.36 31.47
N ALA A 281 42.69 23.38 31.99
CA ALA A 281 43.78 24.25 31.51
C ALA A 281 44.29 23.90 30.10
N HIS A 282 43.76 22.86 29.46
CA HIS A 282 44.16 22.41 28.13
C HIS A 282 42.95 22.10 27.24
N PRO A 283 43.02 22.44 25.93
CA PRO A 283 41.95 22.18 25.00
C PRO A 283 41.72 20.68 24.81
N VAL A 284 40.47 20.25 24.94
CA VAL A 284 40.05 18.88 24.63
C VAL A 284 40.02 18.72 23.12
N THR A 285 40.98 17.99 22.56
CA THR A 285 40.94 17.55 21.16
C THR A 285 39.95 16.38 21.03
N PRO A 286 38.86 16.51 20.25
CA PRO A 286 37.90 15.43 20.07
C PRO A 286 38.54 14.26 19.33
N ASN A 287 38.38 13.07 19.87
CA ASN A 287 38.88 11.85 19.26
C ASN A 287 37.85 11.33 18.25
N LYS A 288 38.18 11.48 16.95
CA LYS A 288 37.59 10.87 15.76
C LYS A 288 36.31 11.48 15.16
N SER A 289 36.33 11.48 13.82
CA SER A 289 35.37 12.02 12.87
C SER A 289 34.04 11.26 12.88
N ALA A 290 32.94 11.99 12.97
CA ALA A 290 31.61 11.51 12.60
C ALA A 290 31.59 11.20 11.09
N GLY A 291 31.60 9.92 10.75
CA GLY A 291 31.33 9.42 9.41
C GLY A 291 30.18 8.43 9.50
N PHE A 292 29.04 8.80 8.91
CA PHE A 292 27.93 7.90 8.65
C PHE A 292 28.27 7.07 7.41
N ALA A 293 28.13 5.75 7.53
CA ALA A 293 27.82 4.84 6.43
C ALA A 293 26.34 4.46 6.56
#